data_AF-A0A4Y3UMS8-F1
#
_entry.id   AF-A0A4Y3UMS8-F1
#
_cell.length_a   1.000
_cell.length_b   1.000
_cell.length_c   1.000
_cell.angle_alpha   90.00
_cell.angle_beta   90.00
_cell.angle_gamma   90.00
#
_symmetry.space_group_name_H-M   'P 1'
#
loop_
_entity.id
_entity.type
_entity.pdbx_description
1 polymer ?
#
loop_
_entity_poly.entity_id
_entity_poly.type
_entity_poly.pdbx_seq_one_letter_code
_entity_poly.pdbx_strand_id
1 'polypeptide(L)'
;MTTASTPTAAGGTARVGVQKFGTFLSGMIMPNIPALIAWGIFTAFFITVGWTPNADLATIVGPFIHYLLPLLIAYTGGYMVYDKRGGVVAAIATMGAIAGSDLLIAQFNAQALQEWVDAGNPADKFQALGQIHMFIGAMIMAPLAAYTMKWLDRLWEGKIKAGFEMLVNMFSAGIWGFIMAIIGFYPIAWIVNGIMNILSTAVNWLVDTGLLPLTSIIIEPAKVFFLNNAINHGVLTPLGTQEAAESGKSILFLLEANPGPGVGLLLAFTFFGIGAARASAPGAAVIQFFGGIHEVYFPYALMKPALILALIGGGMTGVTTNMLLGGALRAPAAPGSIIAVLLQTADGSYVAVILSVILSAAVTFVIAAIILRATRKRDIAAEALGDNEFVAAVAATEANKGKSSDALSGLRAGAAAVGADQAPVQADLAADTIATGSSATAKQVRSIVFACDAGMGSSAMGASVLRNKIKKAGFDDVSVTNKAIANLDGSEDLVITQQQLTDRARARTPEAMHVSVDNFMNSPKYDEVVAIVRSQHPAQG
;
A
#
# COMPACT_ATOMS: atom_id res chain seq x y z
N MET A 1 8.22 48.12 12.41
CA MET A 1 8.84 46.84 12.83
C MET A 1 7.80 45.75 12.70
N THR A 2 7.81 45.03 11.58
CA THR A 2 6.94 43.90 11.29
C THR A 2 7.67 42.62 11.67
N THR A 3 7.29 42.01 12.78
CA THR A 3 7.80 40.71 13.22
C THR A 3 7.17 39.62 12.36
N ALA A 4 7.90 39.17 11.34
CA ALA A 4 7.59 37.94 10.64
C ALA A 4 7.86 36.76 11.59
N SER A 5 6.81 36.11 12.05
CA SER A 5 6.91 34.85 12.78
C SER A 5 7.24 33.73 11.79
N THR A 6 8.46 33.21 11.87
CA THR A 6 8.90 32.00 11.17
C THR A 6 8.05 30.81 11.63
N PRO A 7 7.44 30.01 10.73
CA PRO A 7 6.75 28.80 11.17
C PRO A 7 7.78 27.77 11.64
N THR A 8 7.60 27.29 12.86
CA THR A 8 8.45 26.30 13.51
C THR A 8 8.32 24.95 12.80
N ALA A 9 9.30 24.58 11.98
CA ALA A 9 9.43 23.24 11.42
C ALA A 9 10.04 22.29 12.46
N ALA A 10 9.21 21.72 13.35
CA ALA A 10 9.68 20.80 14.40
C ALA A 10 8.92 19.46 14.45
N GLY A 11 8.38 18.98 13.32
CA GLY A 11 7.67 17.68 13.24
C GLY A 11 8.19 16.69 12.18
N GLY A 12 9.27 17.00 11.45
CA GLY A 12 9.63 16.32 10.20
C GLY A 12 10.31 14.95 10.32
N THR A 13 11.24 14.76 11.26
CA THR A 13 12.15 13.59 11.24
C THR A 13 11.51 12.30 11.76
N ALA A 14 10.83 12.34 12.91
CA ALA A 14 10.21 11.15 13.50
C ALA A 14 9.07 10.61 12.60
N ARG A 15 8.22 11.51 12.10
CA ARG A 15 7.12 11.18 11.19
C ARG A 15 7.60 10.54 9.89
N VAL A 16 8.64 11.10 9.27
CA VAL A 16 9.26 10.54 8.06
C VAL A 16 9.86 9.16 8.34
N GLY A 17 10.43 8.95 9.53
CA GLY A 17 10.91 7.64 9.97
C GLY A 17 9.79 6.59 10.02
N VAL A 18 8.67 6.90 10.68
CA VAL A 18 7.51 5.99 10.77
C VAL A 18 6.90 5.72 9.39
N GLN A 19 6.82 6.72 8.51
CA GLN A 19 6.33 6.55 7.14
C GLN A 19 7.24 5.64 6.30
N LYS A 20 8.57 5.83 6.37
CA LYS A 20 9.53 4.95 5.70
C LYS A 20 9.41 3.51 6.20
N PHE A 21 9.26 3.34 7.52
CA PHE A 21 9.04 2.04 8.13
C PHE A 21 7.72 1.39 7.65
N GLY A 22 6.61 2.12 7.68
CA GLY A 22 5.32 1.61 7.18
C GLY A 22 5.34 1.28 5.68
N THR A 23 6.04 2.07 4.87
CA THR A 23 6.24 1.80 3.44
C THR A 23 7.04 0.52 3.22
N PHE A 24 8.08 0.30 4.03
CA PHE A 24 8.86 -0.93 4.00
C PHE A 24 7.99 -2.15 4.35
N LEU A 25 7.23 -2.10 5.46
CA LEU A 25 6.32 -3.18 5.86
C LEU A 25 5.26 -3.48 4.80
N SER A 26 4.65 -2.45 4.20
CA SER A 26 3.71 -2.61 3.10
C SER A 26 4.37 -3.26 1.88
N GLY A 27 5.61 -2.88 1.56
CA GLY A 27 6.39 -3.52 0.50
C GLY A 27 6.63 -5.01 0.73
N MET A 28 6.68 -5.47 1.99
CA MET A 28 6.81 -6.88 2.33
C MET A 28 5.50 -7.67 2.14
N ILE A 29 4.34 -7.06 2.37
CA ILE A 29 3.05 -7.75 2.35
C ILE A 29 2.32 -7.60 1.02
N MET A 30 2.35 -6.41 0.41
CA MET A 30 1.55 -6.10 -0.78
C MET A 30 1.81 -7.05 -1.96
N PRO A 31 3.06 -7.41 -2.31
CA PRO A 31 3.33 -8.40 -3.34
C PRO A 31 2.80 -9.81 -3.01
N ASN A 32 2.55 -10.08 -1.73
CA ASN A 32 2.07 -11.36 -1.20
C ASN A 32 0.55 -11.38 -0.95
N ILE A 33 -0.18 -10.30 -1.25
CA ILE A 33 -1.65 -10.25 -1.17
C ILE A 33 -2.33 -11.40 -1.94
N PRO A 34 -1.89 -11.80 -3.15
CA PRO A 34 -2.49 -12.95 -3.83
C PRO A 34 -2.46 -14.25 -2.99
N ALA A 35 -1.40 -14.46 -2.19
CA ALA A 35 -1.30 -15.62 -1.31
C ALA A 35 -2.28 -15.51 -0.12
N LEU A 36 -2.42 -14.32 0.48
CA LEU A 36 -3.41 -14.05 1.54
C LEU A 36 -4.85 -14.26 1.04
N ILE A 37 -5.15 -13.82 -0.19
CA ILE A 37 -6.47 -14.02 -0.83
C ILE A 37 -6.71 -15.50 -1.05
N ALA A 38 -5.75 -16.23 -1.62
CA ALA A 38 -5.87 -17.66 -1.85
C ALA A 38 -6.12 -18.42 -0.54
N TRP A 39 -5.34 -18.14 0.50
CA TRP A 39 -5.56 -18.69 1.85
C TRP A 39 -6.97 -18.39 2.36
N GLY A 40 -7.42 -17.13 2.28
CA GLY A 40 -8.76 -16.73 2.71
C GLY A 40 -9.88 -17.48 1.97
N ILE A 41 -9.70 -17.76 0.67
CA ILE A 41 -10.65 -18.56 -0.13
C ILE A 41 -10.66 -20.01 0.36
N PHE A 42 -9.49 -20.64 0.58
CA PHE A 42 -9.43 -21.99 1.14
C PHE A 42 -10.14 -22.08 2.50
N THR A 43 -9.89 -21.10 3.37
CA THR A 43 -10.54 -20.97 4.67
C THR A 43 -12.05 -20.81 4.52
N ALA A 44 -12.51 -19.92 3.63
CA ALA A 44 -13.93 -19.65 3.46
C ALA A 44 -14.72 -20.83 2.88
N PHE A 45 -14.11 -21.63 2.00
CA PHE A 45 -14.80 -22.75 1.35
C PHE A 45 -14.71 -24.04 2.14
N PHE A 46 -13.51 -24.45 2.55
CA PHE A 46 -13.27 -25.87 2.85
C PHE A 46 -13.20 -26.23 4.33
N ILE A 47 -13.02 -25.27 5.25
CA ILE A 47 -13.05 -25.57 6.69
C ILE A 47 -14.44 -26.06 7.11
N THR A 48 -14.55 -26.59 8.31
CA THR A 48 -15.80 -27.16 8.86
C THR A 48 -16.97 -26.18 8.85
N VAL A 49 -16.69 -24.89 9.07
CA VAL A 49 -17.67 -23.79 9.02
C VAL A 49 -17.69 -23.04 7.68
N GLY A 50 -17.02 -23.58 6.65
CA GLY A 50 -16.95 -22.98 5.32
C GLY A 50 -18.19 -23.23 4.47
N TRP A 51 -18.25 -22.60 3.30
CA TRP A 51 -19.39 -22.69 2.37
C TRP A 51 -19.57 -24.08 1.76
N THR A 52 -18.47 -24.78 1.47
CA THR A 52 -18.47 -26.14 0.93
C THR A 52 -17.43 -26.99 1.67
N PRO A 53 -17.70 -27.36 2.94
CA PRO A 53 -16.71 -28.02 3.79
C PRO A 53 -16.12 -29.28 3.15
N ASN A 54 -14.81 -29.39 3.18
CA ASN A 54 -14.07 -30.55 2.66
C ASN A 54 -12.83 -30.78 3.53
N ALA A 55 -12.83 -31.87 4.29
CA ALA A 55 -11.77 -32.16 5.26
C ALA A 55 -10.39 -32.29 4.61
N ASP A 56 -10.30 -32.89 3.42
CA ASP A 56 -9.03 -33.10 2.72
C ASP A 56 -8.44 -31.76 2.24
N LEU A 57 -9.26 -30.89 1.64
CA LEU A 57 -8.83 -29.56 1.19
C LEU A 57 -8.60 -28.59 2.34
N ALA A 58 -9.31 -28.74 3.46
CA ALA A 58 -9.09 -27.94 4.67
C ALA A 58 -7.68 -28.13 5.24
N THR A 59 -7.04 -29.28 5.03
CA THR A 59 -5.67 -29.53 5.51
C THR A 59 -4.63 -28.57 4.95
N ILE A 60 -4.93 -27.89 3.83
CA ILE A 60 -4.06 -26.87 3.22
C ILE A 60 -3.99 -25.61 4.08
N VAL A 61 -5.09 -25.25 4.76
CA VAL A 61 -5.27 -23.95 5.43
C VAL A 61 -4.18 -23.72 6.48
N GLY A 62 -3.90 -24.71 7.33
CA GLY A 62 -2.91 -24.63 8.41
C GLY A 62 -1.47 -24.41 7.93
N PRO A 63 -0.89 -25.29 7.10
CA PRO A 63 0.44 -25.09 6.55
C PRO A 63 0.58 -23.80 5.72
N PHE A 64 -0.49 -23.37 5.05
CA PHE A 64 -0.49 -22.14 4.27
C PHE A 64 -0.29 -20.91 5.17
N ILE A 65 -1.10 -20.74 6.22
CA ILE A 65 -0.97 -19.62 7.16
C ILE A 65 0.30 -19.70 8.00
N HIS A 66 0.67 -20.90 8.43
CA HIS A 66 1.74 -21.07 9.41
C HIS A 66 3.14 -21.08 8.77
N TYR A 67 3.30 -21.63 7.56
CA TYR A 67 4.58 -21.66 6.85
C TYR A 67 4.61 -20.73 5.64
N LEU A 68 3.69 -20.93 4.68
CA LEU A 68 3.82 -20.29 3.36
C LEU A 68 3.77 -18.75 3.45
N LEU A 69 2.80 -18.19 4.16
CA LEU A 69 2.64 -16.74 4.23
C LEU A 69 3.81 -16.03 4.93
N PRO A 70 4.25 -16.44 6.15
CA PRO A 70 5.41 -15.82 6.78
C PRO A 70 6.69 -15.94 5.96
N LEU A 71 6.93 -17.09 5.31
CA LEU A 71 8.14 -17.31 4.51
C LEU A 71 8.15 -16.45 3.24
N LEU A 72 7.00 -16.28 2.58
CA LEU A 72 6.87 -15.37 1.44
C LEU A 72 7.12 -13.91 1.84
N ILE A 73 6.54 -13.46 2.94
CA ILE A 73 6.74 -12.11 3.48
C ILE A 73 8.23 -11.90 3.82
N ALA A 74 8.85 -12.89 4.47
CA ALA A 74 10.27 -12.85 4.80
C ALA A 74 11.15 -12.76 3.55
N TYR A 75 10.85 -13.59 2.55
CA TYR A 75 11.56 -13.59 1.28
C TYR A 75 11.45 -12.24 0.57
N THR A 76 10.24 -11.69 0.45
CA THR A 76 10.01 -10.39 -0.19
C THR A 76 10.73 -9.26 0.54
N GLY A 77 10.67 -9.22 1.88
CA GLY A 77 11.38 -8.21 2.65
C GLY A 77 12.90 -8.33 2.55
N GLY A 78 13.44 -9.55 2.58
CA GLY A 78 14.85 -9.80 2.39
C GLY A 78 15.30 -9.42 0.99
N TYR A 79 14.46 -9.69 -0.02
CA TYR A 79 14.68 -9.33 -1.41
C TYR A 79 14.75 -7.82 -1.62
N MET A 80 13.89 -7.05 -0.97
CA MET A 80 13.93 -5.59 -1.03
C MET A 80 15.23 -4.98 -0.49
N VAL A 81 15.93 -5.68 0.41
CA VAL A 81 17.16 -5.19 1.06
C VAL A 81 18.43 -5.67 0.34
N TYR A 82 18.44 -6.93 -0.08
CA TYR A 82 19.64 -7.57 -0.65
C TYR A 82 19.32 -8.66 -1.69
N ASP A 83 18.33 -8.39 -2.54
CA ASP A 83 17.92 -9.21 -3.68
C ASP A 83 17.71 -10.70 -3.30
N LYS A 84 17.90 -11.62 -4.25
CA LYS A 84 17.66 -13.05 -4.04
C LYS A 84 18.38 -13.62 -2.82
N ARG A 85 19.59 -13.16 -2.52
CA ARG A 85 20.37 -13.66 -1.36
C ARG A 85 19.73 -13.23 -0.05
N GLY A 86 19.38 -11.95 0.08
CA GLY A 86 18.63 -11.45 1.22
C GLY A 86 17.32 -12.20 1.42
N GLY A 87 16.57 -12.45 0.34
CA GLY A 87 15.31 -13.18 0.39
C GLY A 87 15.46 -14.63 0.88
N VAL A 88 16.43 -15.38 0.35
CA VAL A 88 16.67 -16.78 0.76
C VAL A 88 17.11 -16.86 2.22
N VAL A 89 18.07 -16.04 2.65
CA VAL A 89 18.55 -16.04 4.04
C VAL A 89 17.43 -15.64 4.99
N ALA A 90 16.62 -14.63 4.64
CA ALA A 90 15.47 -14.22 5.43
C ALA A 90 14.41 -15.34 5.59
N ALA A 91 14.14 -16.09 4.53
CA ALA A 91 13.21 -17.22 4.59
C ALA A 91 13.73 -18.33 5.51
N ILE A 92 15.01 -18.71 5.39
CA ILE A 92 15.65 -19.69 6.29
C ILE A 92 15.59 -19.22 7.75
N ALA A 93 15.90 -17.95 7.97
CA ALA A 93 15.90 -17.35 9.30
C ALA A 93 14.49 -17.35 9.94
N THR A 94 13.47 -17.05 9.13
CA THR A 94 12.06 -17.08 9.55
C THR A 94 11.57 -18.50 9.80
N MET A 95 12.03 -19.49 9.05
CA MET A 95 11.75 -20.90 9.34
C MET A 95 12.27 -21.30 10.72
N GLY A 96 13.44 -20.80 11.11
CA GLY A 96 13.96 -20.92 12.47
C GLY A 96 13.00 -20.34 13.50
N ALA A 97 12.50 -19.12 13.28
CA ALA A 97 11.54 -18.47 14.17
C ALA A 97 10.21 -19.22 14.30
N ILE A 98 9.70 -19.79 13.21
CA ILE A 98 8.49 -20.64 13.24
C ILE A 98 8.73 -21.86 14.13
N ALA A 99 9.79 -22.62 13.86
CA ALA A 99 10.09 -23.82 14.63
C ALA A 99 10.37 -23.52 16.12
N GLY A 100 11.02 -22.40 16.42
CA GLY A 100 11.24 -21.94 17.79
C GLY A 100 9.94 -21.59 18.49
N SER A 101 9.00 -20.96 17.78
CA SER A 101 7.67 -20.66 18.31
C SER A 101 6.88 -21.92 18.62
N ASP A 102 6.88 -22.88 17.70
CA ASP A 102 6.19 -24.16 17.89
C ASP A 102 6.71 -24.88 19.12
N LEU A 103 8.04 -24.86 19.33
CA LEU A 103 8.64 -25.41 20.54
C LEU A 103 8.16 -24.71 21.80
N LEU A 104 8.16 -23.37 21.82
CA LEU A 104 7.72 -22.58 22.98
C LEU A 104 6.24 -22.85 23.32
N ILE A 105 5.37 -22.89 22.31
CA ILE A 105 3.95 -23.16 22.50
C ILE A 105 3.72 -24.59 22.97
N ALA A 106 4.45 -25.58 22.42
CA ALA A 106 4.38 -26.95 22.89
C ALA A 106 4.81 -27.08 24.36
N GLN A 107 5.87 -26.38 24.77
CA GLN A 107 6.32 -26.34 26.17
C GLN A 107 5.28 -25.70 27.09
N PHE A 108 4.69 -24.57 26.66
CA PHE A 108 3.62 -23.91 27.41
C PHE A 108 2.41 -24.82 27.58
N ASN A 109 1.95 -25.44 26.49
CA ASN A 109 0.79 -26.33 26.51
C ASN A 109 1.03 -27.55 27.40
N ALA A 110 2.24 -28.11 27.42
CA ALA A 110 2.59 -29.22 28.29
C ALA A 110 2.53 -28.82 29.78
N GLN A 111 3.02 -27.62 30.13
CA GLN A 111 2.94 -27.10 31.51
C GLN A 111 1.50 -26.80 31.91
N ALA A 112 0.75 -26.11 31.06
CA ALA A 112 -0.65 -25.75 31.32
C ALA A 112 -1.56 -26.98 31.43
N LEU A 113 -1.32 -28.03 30.64
CA LEU A 113 -2.03 -29.30 30.77
C LEU A 113 -1.75 -29.96 32.14
N GLN A 114 -0.50 -29.94 32.58
CA GLN A 114 -0.12 -30.50 33.88
C GLN A 114 -0.86 -29.77 35.02
N GLU A 115 -0.82 -28.44 35.02
CA GLU A 115 -1.54 -27.61 36.01
C GLU A 115 -3.06 -27.84 35.96
N TRP A 116 -3.63 -27.98 34.77
CA TRP A 116 -5.06 -28.27 34.57
C TRP A 116 -5.47 -29.60 35.20
N VAL A 117 -4.67 -30.65 34.97
CA VAL A 117 -4.90 -31.99 35.52
C VAL A 117 -4.68 -32.00 37.04
N ASP A 118 -3.65 -31.31 37.54
CA ASP A 118 -3.36 -31.19 38.96
C ASP A 118 -4.49 -30.44 39.72
N ALA A 119 -5.19 -29.53 39.05
CA ALA A 119 -6.41 -28.89 39.55
C ALA A 119 -7.65 -29.83 39.56
N GLY A 120 -7.49 -31.10 39.18
CA GLY A 120 -8.55 -32.11 39.17
C GLY A 120 -9.45 -32.07 37.93
N ASN A 121 -9.08 -31.29 36.91
CA ASN A 121 -9.84 -31.23 35.66
C ASN A 121 -9.45 -32.39 34.73
N PRO A 122 -10.38 -32.90 33.92
CA PRO A 122 -10.11 -34.01 33.03
C PRO A 122 -9.29 -33.55 31.81
N ALA A 123 -8.25 -34.33 31.47
CA ALA A 123 -7.25 -33.96 30.45
C ALA A 123 -7.83 -33.84 29.03
N ASP A 124 -8.86 -34.63 28.70
CA ASP A 124 -9.56 -34.61 27.41
C ASP A 124 -10.32 -33.29 27.17
N LYS A 125 -10.55 -32.49 28.21
CA LYS A 125 -11.18 -31.17 28.11
C LYS A 125 -10.19 -30.02 28.06
N PHE A 126 -8.89 -30.29 28.12
CA PHE A 126 -7.87 -29.25 28.02
C PHE A 126 -7.81 -28.69 26.60
N GLN A 127 -7.87 -27.37 26.46
CA GLN A 127 -7.72 -26.68 25.19
C GLN A 127 -6.31 -26.13 25.08
N ALA A 128 -5.50 -26.75 24.22
CA ALA A 128 -4.14 -26.30 23.95
C ALA A 128 -4.17 -24.96 23.19
N LEU A 129 -3.19 -24.10 23.46
CA LEU A 129 -2.96 -22.90 22.64
C LEU A 129 -2.63 -23.30 21.20
N GLY A 130 -3.19 -22.54 20.27
CA GLY A 130 -2.85 -22.63 18.85
C GLY A 130 -1.42 -22.20 18.55
N GLN A 131 -0.97 -22.51 17.33
CA GLN A 131 0.34 -22.05 16.86
C GLN A 131 0.34 -20.54 16.64
N ILE A 132 1.45 -19.88 16.99
CA ILE A 132 1.66 -18.47 16.63
C ILE A 132 2.24 -18.40 15.22
N HIS A 133 1.53 -17.75 14.31
CA HIS A 133 1.99 -17.53 12.95
C HIS A 133 3.01 -16.39 12.90
N MET A 134 4.23 -16.66 12.43
CA MET A 134 5.38 -15.76 12.52
C MET A 134 5.37 -14.61 11.49
N PHE A 135 4.24 -13.90 11.33
CA PHE A 135 4.15 -12.70 10.49
C PHE A 135 5.06 -11.57 11.01
N ILE A 136 4.98 -11.26 12.31
CA ILE A 136 5.87 -10.26 12.95
C ILE A 136 7.31 -10.77 12.97
N GLY A 137 7.50 -12.07 13.24
CA GLY A 137 8.80 -12.73 13.13
C GLY A 137 9.43 -12.52 11.75
N ALA A 138 8.68 -12.76 10.68
CA ALA A 138 9.13 -12.52 9.30
C ALA A 138 9.49 -11.04 9.05
N MET A 139 8.71 -10.10 9.58
CA MET A 139 8.98 -8.66 9.47
C MET A 139 10.25 -8.21 10.18
N ILE A 140 10.61 -8.87 11.27
CA ILE A 140 11.86 -8.61 12.00
C ILE A 140 13.03 -9.31 11.31
N MET A 141 12.85 -10.59 10.96
CA MET A 141 13.91 -11.42 10.41
C MET A 141 14.33 -11.00 9.01
N ALA A 142 13.40 -10.53 8.17
CA ALA A 142 13.73 -10.13 6.81
C ALA A 142 14.80 -9.03 6.71
N PRO A 143 14.61 -7.83 7.30
CA PRO A 143 15.64 -6.80 7.27
C PRO A 143 16.89 -7.25 8.05
N LEU A 144 16.73 -7.90 9.20
CA LEU A 144 17.87 -8.32 10.02
C LEU A 144 18.79 -9.29 9.26
N ALA A 145 18.23 -10.33 8.66
CA ALA A 145 18.97 -11.33 7.89
C ALA A 145 19.60 -10.71 6.64
N ALA A 146 18.87 -9.87 5.91
CA ALA A 146 19.38 -9.29 4.67
C ALA A 146 20.45 -8.20 4.89
N TYR A 147 20.30 -7.32 5.90
CA TYR A 147 21.32 -6.32 6.22
C TYR A 147 22.61 -6.97 6.73
N THR A 148 22.49 -7.97 7.59
CA THR A 148 23.67 -8.69 8.11
C THR A 148 24.34 -9.53 7.02
N MET A 149 23.57 -10.12 6.11
CA MET A 149 24.12 -10.81 4.93
C MET A 149 24.88 -9.84 4.02
N LYS A 150 24.30 -8.67 3.74
CA LYS A 150 24.95 -7.61 2.96
C LYS A 150 26.24 -7.12 3.61
N TRP A 151 26.26 -7.02 4.93
CA TRP A 151 27.46 -6.66 5.69
C TRP A 151 28.53 -7.76 5.62
N LEU A 152 28.13 -9.03 5.73
CA LEU A 152 29.04 -10.17 5.64
C LEU A 152 29.75 -10.24 4.27
N ASP A 153 28.99 -10.09 3.17
CA ASP A 153 29.56 -10.16 1.82
C ASP A 153 30.57 -9.03 1.56
N ARG A 154 30.33 -7.83 2.08
CA ARG A 154 31.27 -6.69 2.00
C ARG A 154 32.64 -6.99 2.57
N LEU A 155 32.77 -7.92 3.51
CA LEU A 155 34.07 -8.25 4.09
C LEU A 155 35.02 -8.87 3.05
N TRP A 156 34.48 -9.62 2.09
CA TRP A 156 35.24 -10.42 1.12
C TRP A 156 35.03 -9.97 -0.34
N GLU A 157 34.27 -8.89 -0.57
CA GLU A 157 34.18 -8.19 -1.87
C GLU A 157 35.58 -7.90 -2.43
N GLY A 158 35.81 -8.28 -3.69
CA GLY A 158 37.11 -8.08 -4.37
C GLY A 158 38.26 -8.97 -3.88
N LYS A 159 38.04 -9.84 -2.88
CA LYS A 159 39.07 -10.77 -2.36
C LYS A 159 38.93 -12.18 -2.91
N ILE A 160 37.79 -12.50 -3.52
CA ILE A 160 37.50 -13.84 -4.05
C ILE A 160 38.03 -13.93 -5.48
N LYS A 161 38.73 -15.02 -5.80
CA LYS A 161 39.20 -15.29 -7.15
C LYS A 161 38.02 -15.51 -8.10
N ALA A 162 38.13 -14.97 -9.31
CA ALA A 162 37.16 -15.21 -10.38
C ALA A 162 36.89 -16.72 -10.56
N GLY A 163 35.62 -17.10 -10.69
CA GLY A 163 35.17 -18.50 -10.77
C GLY A 163 34.81 -19.14 -9.42
N PHE A 164 35.37 -18.67 -8.29
CA PHE A 164 34.97 -19.14 -6.95
C PHE A 164 33.86 -18.31 -6.31
N GLU A 165 33.53 -17.15 -6.87
CA GLU A 165 32.53 -16.22 -6.34
C GLU A 165 31.18 -16.89 -6.11
N MET A 166 30.68 -17.66 -7.08
CA MET A 166 29.39 -18.33 -6.95
C MET A 166 29.39 -19.35 -5.82
N LEU A 167 30.48 -20.11 -5.67
CA LEU A 167 30.63 -21.10 -4.61
C LEU A 167 30.65 -20.42 -3.24
N VAL A 168 31.52 -19.41 -3.07
CA VAL A 168 31.60 -18.65 -1.82
C VAL A 168 30.26 -18.00 -1.49
N ASN A 169 29.58 -17.43 -2.49
CA ASN A 169 28.30 -16.76 -2.30
C ASN A 169 27.17 -17.72 -1.84
N MET A 170 27.12 -18.93 -2.38
CA MET A 170 26.13 -19.94 -1.95
C MET A 170 26.45 -20.50 -0.58
N PHE A 171 27.72 -20.84 -0.30
CA PHE A 171 28.13 -21.36 1.00
C PHE A 171 27.99 -20.30 2.10
N SER A 172 28.37 -19.06 1.86
CA SER A 172 28.23 -17.99 2.86
C SER A 172 26.77 -17.70 3.16
N ALA A 173 25.90 -17.67 2.14
CA ALA A 173 24.46 -17.51 2.35
C ALA A 173 23.85 -18.69 3.11
N GLY A 174 24.29 -19.92 2.83
CA GLY A 174 23.83 -21.11 3.56
C GLY A 174 24.26 -21.12 5.03
N ILE A 175 25.55 -20.87 5.30
CA ILE A 175 26.09 -20.81 6.67
C ILE A 175 25.47 -19.66 7.45
N TRP A 176 25.36 -18.48 6.83
CA TRP A 176 24.72 -17.34 7.48
C TRP A 176 23.22 -17.57 7.69
N GLY A 177 22.54 -18.19 6.73
CA GLY A 177 21.16 -18.64 6.89
C GLY A 177 20.98 -19.57 8.08
N PHE A 178 21.89 -20.54 8.27
CA PHE A 178 21.89 -21.42 9.45
C PHE A 178 22.03 -20.64 10.77
N ILE A 179 22.97 -19.70 10.86
CA ILE A 179 23.15 -18.85 12.04
C ILE A 179 21.88 -18.02 12.29
N MET A 180 21.34 -17.41 11.24
CA MET A 180 20.12 -16.62 11.32
C MET A 180 18.89 -17.46 11.67
N ALA A 181 18.84 -18.74 11.31
CA ALA A 181 17.80 -19.67 11.76
C ALA A 181 17.89 -19.96 13.26
N ILE A 182 19.09 -20.13 13.81
CA ILE A 182 19.28 -20.26 15.27
C ILE A 182 18.83 -18.99 15.99
N ILE A 183 19.16 -17.82 15.44
CA ILE A 183 18.67 -16.52 15.95
C ILE A 183 17.14 -16.42 15.83
N GLY A 184 16.57 -16.88 14.72
CA GLY A 184 15.12 -17.03 14.59
C GLY A 184 14.54 -17.88 15.72
N PHE A 185 15.12 -19.06 15.92
CA PHE A 185 14.62 -20.11 16.80
C PHE A 185 14.60 -19.72 18.28
N TYR A 186 15.68 -19.13 18.80
CA TYR A 186 15.76 -18.84 20.23
C TYR A 186 15.31 -17.41 20.55
N PRO A 187 16.09 -16.36 20.26
CA PRO A 187 15.75 -15.02 20.72
C PRO A 187 14.50 -14.46 20.04
N ILE A 188 14.33 -14.68 18.73
CA ILE A 188 13.24 -14.03 17.99
C ILE A 188 11.91 -14.70 18.27
N ALA A 189 11.85 -16.02 18.31
CA ALA A 189 10.66 -16.74 18.75
C ALA A 189 10.22 -16.25 20.14
N TRP A 190 11.13 -16.16 21.11
CA TRP A 190 10.81 -15.67 22.46
C TRP A 190 10.27 -14.24 22.44
N ILE A 191 10.95 -13.32 21.74
CA ILE A 191 10.52 -11.92 21.62
C ILE A 191 9.12 -11.83 21.00
N VAL A 192 8.89 -12.52 19.87
CA VAL A 192 7.63 -12.41 19.14
C VAL A 192 6.48 -13.03 19.93
N ASN A 193 6.68 -14.20 20.55
CA ASN A 193 5.65 -14.80 21.41
C ASN A 193 5.29 -13.87 22.59
N GLY A 194 6.29 -13.23 23.20
CA GLY A 194 6.06 -12.24 24.26
C GLY A 194 5.27 -11.02 23.78
N ILE A 195 5.63 -10.45 22.63
CA ILE A 195 4.90 -9.34 22.02
C ILE A 195 3.44 -9.73 21.70
N MET A 196 3.24 -10.91 21.11
CA MET A 196 1.90 -11.39 20.75
C MET A 196 1.02 -11.61 21.97
N ASN A 197 1.57 -12.13 23.07
CA ASN A 197 0.84 -12.28 24.32
C ASN A 197 0.37 -10.91 24.87
N ILE A 198 1.26 -9.91 24.87
CA ILE A 198 0.93 -8.55 25.32
C ILE A 198 -0.16 -7.93 24.43
N LEU A 199 0.00 -8.04 23.10
CA LEU A 199 -0.96 -7.49 22.14
C LEU A 199 -2.33 -8.16 22.24
N SER A 200 -2.35 -9.50 22.31
CA SER A 200 -3.59 -10.27 22.47
C SER A 200 -4.30 -9.90 23.77
N THR A 201 -3.57 -9.81 24.89
CA THR A 201 -4.12 -9.39 26.18
C THR A 201 -4.71 -7.97 26.12
N ALA A 202 -4.00 -7.04 25.47
CA ALA A 202 -4.49 -5.67 25.32
C ALA A 202 -5.75 -5.58 24.45
N VAL A 203 -5.81 -6.34 23.36
CA VAL A 203 -6.99 -6.41 22.48
C VAL A 203 -8.17 -7.04 23.21
N ASN A 204 -7.97 -8.17 23.89
CA ASN A 204 -9.01 -8.84 24.67
C ASN A 204 -9.56 -7.90 25.75
N TRP A 205 -8.68 -7.18 26.45
CA TRP A 205 -9.11 -6.17 27.40
C TRP A 205 -9.98 -5.06 26.77
N LEU A 206 -9.62 -4.56 25.58
CA LEU A 206 -10.42 -3.57 24.87
C LEU A 206 -11.80 -4.12 24.45
N VAL A 207 -11.87 -5.39 24.06
CA VAL A 207 -13.13 -6.05 23.71
C VAL A 207 -13.99 -6.25 24.95
N ASP A 208 -13.44 -6.83 26.01
CA ASP A 208 -14.16 -7.16 27.25
C ASP A 208 -14.69 -5.91 27.97
N THR A 209 -13.93 -4.80 27.91
CA THR A 209 -14.35 -3.52 28.49
C THR A 209 -15.24 -2.68 27.57
N GLY A 210 -15.48 -3.14 26.34
CA GLY A 210 -16.24 -2.39 25.33
C GLY A 210 -15.54 -1.12 24.83
N LEU A 211 -14.23 -1.00 25.05
CA LEU A 211 -13.41 0.17 24.69
C LEU A 211 -12.78 0.06 23.29
N LEU A 212 -12.98 -1.06 22.59
CA LEU A 212 -12.52 -1.24 21.20
C LEU A 212 -12.84 -0.05 20.27
N PRO A 213 -14.02 0.63 20.36
CA PRO A 213 -14.30 1.79 19.52
C PRO A 213 -13.26 2.92 19.64
N LEU A 214 -12.64 3.09 20.81
CA LEU A 214 -11.62 4.13 21.06
C LEU A 214 -10.37 3.96 20.21
N THR A 215 -10.10 2.77 19.67
CA THR A 215 -9.00 2.55 18.72
C THR A 215 -9.11 3.47 17.50
N SER A 216 -10.32 3.89 17.12
CA SER A 216 -10.58 4.83 16.02
C SER A 216 -9.91 6.20 16.23
N ILE A 217 -9.67 6.61 17.47
CA ILE A 217 -8.96 7.87 17.80
C ILE A 217 -7.52 7.82 17.27
N ILE A 218 -6.92 6.63 17.19
CA ILE A 218 -5.57 6.43 16.68
C ILE A 218 -5.63 6.05 15.20
N ILE A 219 -6.52 5.13 14.83
CA ILE A 219 -6.57 4.54 13.49
C ILE A 219 -6.96 5.57 12.43
N GLU A 220 -8.01 6.37 12.66
CA GLU A 220 -8.51 7.29 11.63
C GLU A 220 -7.52 8.42 11.29
N PRO A 221 -6.89 9.11 12.26
CA PRO A 221 -5.81 10.04 11.94
C PRO A 221 -4.62 9.34 11.28
N ALA A 222 -4.23 8.15 11.77
CA ALA A 222 -3.13 7.39 11.19
C ALA A 222 -3.38 7.06 9.71
N LYS A 223 -4.61 6.71 9.32
CA LYS A 223 -4.99 6.51 7.91
C LYS A 223 -4.74 7.76 7.07
N VAL A 224 -5.28 8.90 7.51
CA VAL A 224 -5.12 10.19 6.79
C VAL A 224 -3.65 10.59 6.63
N PHE A 225 -2.80 10.23 7.61
CA PHE A 225 -1.35 10.47 7.57
C PHE A 225 -0.51 9.35 6.94
N PHE A 226 -1.14 8.36 6.30
CA PHE A 226 -0.50 7.22 5.62
C PHE A 226 0.31 6.31 6.55
N LEU A 227 -0.11 6.23 7.81
CA LEU A 227 0.42 5.32 8.82
C LEU A 227 -0.42 4.03 8.92
N ASN A 228 -1.48 3.89 8.11
CA ASN A 228 -2.33 2.70 8.06
C ASN A 228 -1.57 1.44 7.67
N ASN A 229 -0.57 1.55 6.79
CA ASN A 229 0.28 0.42 6.44
C ASN A 229 0.98 -0.17 7.65
N ALA A 230 1.50 0.65 8.57
CA ALA A 230 2.16 0.15 9.77
C ALA A 230 1.16 -0.51 10.74
N ILE A 231 -0.04 0.07 10.87
CA ILE A 231 -1.08 -0.45 11.77
C ILE A 231 -1.69 -1.74 11.23
N ASN A 232 -2.13 -1.74 9.97
CA ASN A 232 -2.82 -2.87 9.38
C ASN A 232 -1.86 -4.04 9.18
N HIS A 233 -0.77 -3.82 8.46
CA HIS A 233 0.16 -4.90 8.15
C HIS A 233 1.02 -5.30 9.35
N GLY A 234 1.41 -4.36 10.22
CA GLY A 234 2.26 -4.66 11.36
C GLY A 234 1.52 -5.25 12.57
N VAL A 235 0.23 -4.94 12.75
CA VAL A 235 -0.50 -5.29 13.98
C VAL A 235 -1.85 -5.98 13.69
N LEU A 236 -2.78 -5.31 13.01
CA LEU A 236 -4.17 -5.78 12.91
C LEU A 236 -4.31 -7.04 12.04
N THR A 237 -3.64 -7.11 10.90
CA THR A 237 -3.71 -8.28 10.00
C THR A 237 -3.12 -9.52 10.68
N PRO A 238 -1.90 -9.50 11.25
CA PRO A 238 -1.37 -10.66 11.98
C PRO A 238 -2.28 -11.12 13.12
N LEU A 239 -2.74 -10.20 13.97
CA LEU A 239 -3.61 -10.54 15.11
C LEU A 239 -4.96 -11.09 14.64
N GLY A 240 -5.61 -10.42 13.69
CA GLY A 240 -6.90 -10.89 13.17
C GLY A 240 -6.79 -12.21 12.43
N THR A 241 -5.66 -12.48 11.77
CA THR A 241 -5.40 -13.75 11.07
C THR A 241 -5.20 -14.89 12.06
N GLN A 242 -4.54 -14.62 13.19
CA GLN A 242 -4.43 -15.57 14.30
C GLN A 242 -5.81 -15.83 14.94
N GLU A 243 -6.55 -14.78 15.29
CA GLU A 243 -7.89 -14.89 15.88
C GLU A 243 -8.87 -15.64 14.96
N ALA A 244 -8.83 -15.36 13.66
CA ALA A 244 -9.67 -16.02 12.67
C ALA A 244 -9.28 -17.48 12.42
N ALA A 245 -8.02 -17.88 12.66
CA ALA A 245 -7.62 -19.28 12.60
C ALA A 245 -8.27 -20.11 13.73
N GLU A 246 -8.47 -19.51 14.90
CA GLU A 246 -9.08 -20.16 16.06
C GLU A 246 -10.61 -20.09 16.06
N SER A 247 -11.17 -18.91 15.75
CA SER A 247 -12.61 -18.64 15.87
C SER A 247 -13.35 -18.57 14.52
N GLY A 248 -12.63 -18.72 13.40
CA GLY A 248 -13.16 -18.63 12.05
C GLY A 248 -13.40 -17.20 11.54
N LYS A 249 -13.26 -16.17 12.40
CA LYS A 249 -13.48 -14.77 12.05
C LYS A 249 -12.76 -13.80 13.01
N SER A 250 -12.59 -12.55 12.62
CA SER A 250 -12.06 -11.51 13.50
C SER A 250 -12.69 -10.15 13.20
N ILE A 251 -13.00 -9.40 14.27
CA ILE A 251 -13.45 -8.01 14.18
C ILE A 251 -12.28 -7.07 13.78
N LEU A 252 -11.04 -7.45 14.06
CA LEU A 252 -9.85 -6.63 13.81
C LEU A 252 -9.65 -6.30 12.32
N PHE A 253 -10.14 -7.16 11.43
CA PHE A 253 -10.13 -6.89 9.99
C PHE A 253 -11.03 -5.72 9.57
N LEU A 254 -12.06 -5.38 10.36
CA LEU A 254 -12.99 -4.28 10.06
C LEU A 254 -12.50 -2.92 10.57
N LEU A 255 -11.57 -2.90 11.54
CA LEU A 255 -11.09 -1.68 12.18
C LEU A 255 -10.48 -0.68 11.19
N GLU A 256 -9.85 -1.15 10.11
CA GLU A 256 -9.35 -0.28 9.04
C GLU A 256 -10.15 -0.40 7.74
N ALA A 257 -10.66 -1.59 7.43
CA ALA A 257 -11.26 -1.89 6.13
C ALA A 257 -12.64 -1.26 5.92
N ASN A 258 -13.34 -0.84 6.98
CA ASN A 258 -14.68 -0.25 6.87
C ASN A 258 -14.67 0.98 5.94
N PRO A 259 -15.37 0.94 4.79
CA PRO A 259 -15.40 2.07 3.85
C PRO A 259 -16.37 3.18 4.27
N GLY A 260 -17.19 2.97 5.30
CA GLY A 260 -18.23 3.87 5.78
C GLY A 260 -17.74 5.29 6.11
N PRO A 261 -16.70 5.47 6.94
CA PRO A 261 -16.21 6.81 7.28
C PRO A 261 -15.77 7.62 6.05
N GLY A 262 -15.02 6.99 5.13
CA GLY A 262 -14.56 7.63 3.90
C GLY A 262 -15.70 8.08 3.00
N VAL A 263 -16.68 7.20 2.73
CA VAL A 263 -17.82 7.55 1.87
C VAL A 263 -18.70 8.61 2.52
N GLY A 264 -18.89 8.58 3.84
CA GLY A 264 -19.65 9.60 4.58
C GLY A 264 -19.03 11.00 4.44
N LEU A 265 -17.70 11.09 4.51
CA LEU A 265 -16.98 12.35 4.31
C LEU A 265 -17.17 12.87 2.88
N LEU A 266 -17.01 12.00 1.88
CA LEU A 266 -17.11 12.38 0.47
C LEU A 266 -18.54 12.78 0.08
N LEU A 267 -19.55 12.11 0.62
CA LEU A 267 -20.94 12.53 0.47
C LEU A 267 -21.17 13.91 1.10
N ALA A 268 -20.57 14.22 2.25
CA ALA A 268 -20.69 15.55 2.85
C ALA A 268 -20.09 16.63 1.93
N PHE A 269 -18.96 16.37 1.29
CA PHE A 269 -18.40 17.30 0.29
C PHE A 269 -19.24 17.41 -0.98
N THR A 270 -19.90 16.33 -1.41
CA THR A 270 -20.80 16.37 -2.58
C THR A 270 -21.95 17.36 -2.37
N PHE A 271 -22.55 17.36 -1.18
CA PHE A 271 -23.71 18.20 -0.87
C PHE A 271 -23.34 19.59 -0.30
N PHE A 272 -22.30 19.68 0.54
CA PHE A 272 -21.95 20.88 1.30
C PHE A 272 -20.58 21.46 1.01
N GLY A 273 -19.75 20.77 0.23
CA GLY A 273 -18.46 21.29 -0.22
C GLY A 273 -18.60 22.48 -1.15
N ILE A 274 -17.47 23.09 -1.48
CA ILE A 274 -17.37 24.18 -2.46
C ILE A 274 -16.29 23.86 -3.50
N GLY A 275 -16.33 24.56 -4.63
CA GLY A 275 -15.28 24.49 -5.65
C GLY A 275 -14.97 23.12 -6.22
N ALA A 276 -13.68 22.93 -6.49
CA ALA A 276 -13.10 21.69 -6.99
C ALA A 276 -13.34 20.49 -6.07
N ALA A 277 -13.34 20.69 -4.74
CA ALA A 277 -13.60 19.62 -3.78
C ALA A 277 -15.04 19.09 -3.93
N ARG A 278 -16.03 19.97 -4.08
CA ARG A 278 -17.42 19.54 -4.34
C ARG A 278 -17.56 18.77 -5.66
N ALA A 279 -16.94 19.29 -6.72
CA ALA A 279 -17.05 18.71 -8.06
C ALA A 279 -16.43 17.31 -8.16
N SER A 280 -15.33 17.07 -7.44
CA SER A 280 -14.59 15.81 -7.50
C SER A 280 -15.04 14.74 -6.48
N ALA A 281 -15.76 15.15 -5.42
CA ALA A 281 -16.18 14.25 -4.34
C ALA A 281 -17.06 13.06 -4.78
N PRO A 282 -18.04 13.19 -5.70
CA PRO A 282 -18.86 12.05 -6.12
C PRO A 282 -18.04 10.95 -6.80
N GLY A 283 -17.10 11.33 -7.67
CA GLY A 283 -16.21 10.39 -8.34
C GLY A 283 -15.27 9.69 -7.36
N ALA A 284 -14.72 10.45 -6.41
CA ALA A 284 -13.90 9.90 -5.33
C ALA A 284 -14.69 8.90 -4.47
N ALA A 285 -15.98 9.15 -4.22
CA ALA A 285 -16.82 8.27 -3.40
C ALA A 285 -16.99 6.90 -4.05
N VAL A 286 -17.20 6.86 -5.36
CA VAL A 286 -17.30 5.61 -6.13
C VAL A 286 -15.98 4.83 -6.09
N ILE A 287 -14.86 5.50 -6.35
CA ILE A 287 -13.53 4.88 -6.37
C ILE A 287 -13.16 4.32 -4.99
N GLN A 288 -13.45 5.07 -3.92
CA GLN A 288 -13.19 4.64 -2.56
C GLN A 288 -14.08 3.46 -2.15
N PHE A 289 -15.39 3.57 -2.36
CA PHE A 289 -16.35 2.61 -1.83
C PHE A 289 -16.30 1.28 -2.57
N PHE A 290 -16.28 1.30 -3.91
CA PHE A 290 -16.25 0.09 -4.74
C PHE A 290 -14.84 -0.36 -5.10
N GLY A 291 -13.92 0.58 -5.32
CA GLY A 291 -12.53 0.27 -5.64
C GLY A 291 -11.68 -0.03 -4.41
N GLY A 292 -12.10 0.42 -3.22
CA GLY A 292 -11.35 0.18 -1.97
C GLY A 292 -10.06 0.99 -1.88
N ILE A 293 -9.95 2.08 -2.63
CA ILE A 293 -8.79 3.00 -2.59
C ILE A 293 -9.12 4.09 -1.57
N HIS A 294 -8.76 3.88 -0.31
CA HIS A 294 -9.08 4.80 0.79
C HIS A 294 -8.31 6.12 0.68
N GLU A 295 -7.20 6.15 -0.05
CA GLU A 295 -6.35 7.32 -0.21
C GLU A 295 -7.03 8.49 -0.91
N VAL A 296 -8.09 8.23 -1.70
CA VAL A 296 -8.78 9.28 -2.46
C VAL A 296 -9.60 10.23 -1.59
N TYR A 297 -9.95 9.85 -0.35
CA TYR A 297 -10.68 10.74 0.56
C TYR A 297 -9.75 11.53 1.49
N PHE A 298 -8.47 11.16 1.61
CA PHE A 298 -7.54 11.82 2.52
C PHE A 298 -7.31 13.31 2.22
N PRO A 299 -7.24 13.77 0.95
CA PRO A 299 -7.15 15.20 0.66
C PRO A 299 -8.30 15.99 1.29
N TYR A 300 -9.53 15.45 1.24
CA TYR A 300 -10.70 16.08 1.82
C TYR A 300 -10.61 16.21 3.34
N ALA A 301 -10.05 15.20 4.01
CA ALA A 301 -9.80 15.25 5.45
C ALA A 301 -8.68 16.24 5.82
N LEU A 302 -7.65 16.36 4.98
CA LEU A 302 -6.51 17.25 5.19
C LEU A 302 -6.82 18.72 4.88
N MET A 303 -7.82 19.01 4.03
CA MET A 303 -8.28 20.39 3.80
C MET A 303 -8.62 21.07 5.12
N LYS A 304 -9.32 20.36 6.01
CA LYS A 304 -9.71 20.90 7.33
C LYS A 304 -9.48 19.83 8.38
N PRO A 305 -8.42 19.93 9.20
CA PRO A 305 -8.09 18.92 10.21
C PRO A 305 -9.24 18.58 11.17
N ALA A 306 -10.19 19.49 11.39
CA ALA A 306 -11.40 19.22 12.16
C ALA A 306 -12.26 18.08 11.57
N LEU A 307 -12.20 17.82 10.26
CA LEU A 307 -12.89 16.72 9.60
C LEU A 307 -12.37 15.35 10.02
N ILE A 308 -11.17 15.27 10.61
CA ILE A 308 -10.67 14.04 11.23
C ILE A 308 -11.59 13.61 12.40
N LEU A 309 -12.22 14.56 13.10
CA LEU A 309 -13.22 14.25 14.13
C LEU A 309 -14.45 13.54 13.54
N ALA A 310 -14.83 13.87 12.31
CA ALA A 310 -15.93 13.20 11.62
C ALA A 310 -15.56 11.75 11.24
N LEU A 311 -14.30 11.53 10.82
CA LEU A 311 -13.77 10.19 10.56
C LEU A 311 -13.71 9.37 11.84
N ILE A 312 -13.18 9.93 12.94
CA ILE A 312 -13.16 9.27 14.26
C ILE A 312 -14.58 8.89 14.69
N GLY A 313 -15.53 9.81 14.63
CA GLY A 313 -16.92 9.54 15.02
C GLY A 313 -17.56 8.42 14.19
N GLY A 314 -17.36 8.41 12.88
CA GLY A 314 -17.83 7.33 12.02
C GLY A 314 -17.12 6.01 12.27
N GLY A 315 -15.80 6.02 12.43
CA GLY A 315 -14.99 4.84 12.76
C GLY A 315 -15.44 4.21 14.07
N MET A 316 -15.57 5.01 15.13
CA MET A 316 -16.09 4.59 16.43
C MET A 316 -17.47 3.95 16.29
N THR A 317 -18.38 4.58 15.54
CA THR A 317 -19.73 4.07 15.30
C THR A 317 -19.71 2.70 14.62
N GLY A 318 -18.84 2.51 13.63
CA GLY A 318 -18.70 1.25 12.91
C GLY A 318 -18.14 0.14 13.81
N VAL A 319 -17.08 0.43 14.55
CA VAL A 319 -16.48 -0.52 15.51
C VAL A 319 -17.49 -0.89 16.59
N THR A 320 -18.20 0.08 17.17
CA THR A 320 -19.27 -0.18 18.16
C THR A 320 -20.36 -1.07 17.58
N THR A 321 -20.82 -0.79 16.35
CA THR A 321 -21.87 -1.58 15.70
C THR A 321 -21.44 -3.04 15.52
N ASN A 322 -20.21 -3.26 15.05
CA ASN A 322 -19.66 -4.61 14.87
C ASN A 322 -19.45 -5.31 16.21
N MET A 323 -18.97 -4.60 17.23
CA MET A 323 -18.76 -5.16 18.57
C MET A 323 -20.07 -5.59 19.22
N LEU A 324 -21.13 -4.78 19.11
CA LEU A 324 -22.43 -5.08 19.72
C LEU A 324 -23.23 -6.15 18.96
N LEU A 325 -23.11 -6.19 17.62
CA LEU A 325 -23.91 -7.08 16.77
C LEU A 325 -23.13 -8.31 16.25
N GLY A 326 -21.87 -8.48 16.66
CA GLY A 326 -21.03 -9.61 16.25
C GLY A 326 -20.55 -9.56 14.79
N GLY A 327 -20.23 -8.36 14.28
CA GLY A 327 -19.66 -8.15 12.96
C GLY A 327 -18.18 -8.51 12.88
N ALA A 328 -17.81 -9.38 11.95
CA ALA A 328 -16.44 -9.85 11.78
C ALA A 328 -16.21 -10.38 10.34
N LEU A 329 -14.95 -10.44 9.92
CA LEU A 329 -14.53 -11.02 8.64
C LEU A 329 -13.73 -12.31 8.83
N ARG A 330 -13.74 -13.21 7.85
CA ARG A 330 -12.94 -14.45 7.83
C ARG A 330 -11.46 -14.21 7.53
N ALA A 331 -11.18 -13.16 6.77
CA ALA A 331 -9.84 -12.81 6.31
C ALA A 331 -9.75 -11.29 6.04
N PRO A 332 -8.54 -10.72 5.91
CA PRO A 332 -8.37 -9.32 5.54
C PRO A 332 -9.09 -8.98 4.22
N ALA A 333 -9.81 -7.86 4.20
CA ALA A 333 -10.41 -7.33 2.98
C ALA A 333 -9.36 -6.51 2.20
N ALA A 334 -8.89 -7.03 1.07
CA ALA A 334 -7.92 -6.36 0.21
C ALA A 334 -8.34 -6.44 -1.27
N PRO A 335 -8.53 -5.30 -1.98
CA PRO A 335 -8.55 -3.92 -1.45
C PRO A 335 -9.71 -3.71 -0.45
N GLY A 336 -9.67 -2.65 0.36
CA GLY A 336 -10.68 -2.36 1.40
C GLY A 336 -12.03 -1.88 0.85
N SER A 337 -12.52 -2.46 -0.23
CA SER A 337 -13.80 -2.09 -0.86
C SER A 337 -14.97 -2.76 -0.15
N ILE A 338 -16.18 -2.22 -0.34
CA ILE A 338 -17.40 -2.88 0.15
C ILE A 338 -17.56 -4.29 -0.42
N ILE A 339 -17.11 -4.51 -1.66
CA ILE A 339 -17.18 -5.82 -2.32
C ILE A 339 -16.29 -6.81 -1.58
N ALA A 340 -15.04 -6.44 -1.30
CA ALA A 340 -14.12 -7.30 -0.57
C ALA A 340 -14.58 -7.53 0.88
N VAL A 341 -15.09 -6.50 1.55
CA VAL A 341 -15.66 -6.60 2.90
C VAL A 341 -16.82 -7.59 2.93
N LEU A 342 -17.78 -7.49 1.99
CA LEU A 342 -18.93 -8.41 1.94
C LEU A 342 -18.53 -9.83 1.57
N LEU A 343 -17.56 -10.00 0.66
CA LEU A 343 -17.04 -11.33 0.31
C LEU A 343 -16.37 -12.01 1.50
N GLN A 344 -15.62 -11.26 2.30
CA GLN A 344 -14.94 -11.79 3.48
C GLN A 344 -15.79 -11.81 4.74
N THR A 345 -17.03 -11.33 4.71
CA THR A 345 -17.89 -11.30 5.90
C THR A 345 -18.24 -12.71 6.34
N ALA A 346 -18.01 -13.00 7.63
CA ALA A 346 -18.31 -14.30 8.21
C ALA A 346 -19.82 -14.58 8.24
N ASP A 347 -20.20 -15.86 8.26
CA ASP A 347 -21.61 -16.25 8.31
C ASP A 347 -22.26 -15.73 9.60
N GLY A 348 -23.49 -15.23 9.48
CA GLY A 348 -24.20 -14.58 10.57
C GLY A 348 -23.77 -13.14 10.86
N SER A 349 -22.67 -12.63 10.28
CA SER A 349 -22.15 -11.28 10.55
C SER A 349 -22.59 -10.22 9.50
N TYR A 350 -23.26 -10.61 8.42
CA TYR A 350 -23.65 -9.70 7.33
C TYR A 350 -24.46 -8.49 7.77
N VAL A 351 -25.47 -8.69 8.63
CA VAL A 351 -26.32 -7.60 9.12
C VAL A 351 -25.49 -6.59 9.91
N ALA A 352 -24.65 -7.08 10.82
CA ALA A 352 -23.76 -6.25 11.63
C ALA A 352 -22.79 -5.43 10.75
N VAL A 353 -22.14 -6.09 9.78
CA VAL A 353 -21.16 -5.45 8.89
C VAL A 353 -21.83 -4.39 8.01
N ILE A 354 -22.96 -4.71 7.36
CA ILE A 354 -23.69 -3.75 6.51
C ILE A 354 -24.17 -2.55 7.32
N LEU A 355 -24.76 -2.78 8.49
CA LEU A 355 -25.18 -1.71 9.40
C LEU A 355 -23.99 -0.86 9.84
N SER A 356 -22.84 -1.47 10.16
CA SER A 356 -21.65 -0.73 10.56
C SER A 356 -21.18 0.24 9.48
N VAL A 357 -21.22 -0.18 8.20
CA VAL A 357 -20.84 0.68 7.07
C VAL A 357 -21.82 1.84 6.91
N ILE A 358 -23.13 1.57 6.98
CA ILE A 358 -24.17 2.59 6.83
C ILE A 358 -24.13 3.60 7.98
N LEU A 359 -24.06 3.12 9.22
CA LEU A 359 -24.04 3.98 10.41
C LEU A 359 -22.75 4.79 10.49
N SER A 360 -21.59 4.20 10.16
CA SER A 360 -20.33 4.94 10.03
C SER A 360 -20.45 6.07 9.00
N ALA A 361 -20.99 5.78 7.81
CA ALA A 361 -21.17 6.78 6.77
C ALA A 361 -22.12 7.89 7.20
N ALA A 362 -23.24 7.54 7.83
CA ALA A 362 -24.22 8.51 8.32
C ALA A 362 -23.62 9.43 9.38
N VAL A 363 -22.91 8.88 10.37
CA VAL A 363 -22.29 9.69 11.44
C VAL A 363 -21.19 10.59 10.89
N THR A 364 -20.30 10.06 10.04
CA THR A 364 -19.28 10.92 9.41
C THR A 364 -19.92 12.00 8.55
N PHE A 365 -20.95 11.67 7.76
CA PHE A 365 -21.67 12.65 6.94
C PHE A 365 -22.24 13.78 7.79
N VAL A 366 -22.94 13.45 8.89
CA VAL A 366 -23.57 14.46 9.76
C VAL A 366 -22.52 15.37 10.39
N ILE A 367 -21.46 14.81 10.98
CA ILE A 367 -20.41 15.60 11.63
C ILE A 367 -19.67 16.47 10.59
N ALA A 368 -19.31 15.90 9.44
CA ALA A 368 -18.66 16.64 8.37
C ALA A 368 -19.56 17.75 7.80
N ALA A 369 -20.86 17.47 7.59
CA ALA A 369 -21.82 18.47 7.13
C ALA A 369 -21.94 19.65 8.09
N ILE A 370 -21.94 19.41 9.40
CA ILE A 370 -21.95 20.46 10.42
C ILE A 370 -20.68 21.31 10.32
N ILE A 371 -19.50 20.68 10.24
CA ILE A 371 -18.20 21.37 10.13
C ILE A 371 -18.14 22.22 8.86
N LEU A 372 -18.51 21.64 7.71
CA LEU A 372 -18.50 22.33 6.41
C LEU A 372 -19.50 23.51 6.40
N ARG A 373 -20.71 23.33 6.93
CA ARG A 373 -21.69 24.43 7.01
C ARG A 373 -21.25 25.54 7.96
N ALA A 374 -20.63 25.20 9.09
CA ALA A 374 -20.14 26.18 10.05
C ALA A 374 -18.99 27.04 9.49
N THR A 375 -18.16 26.46 8.62
CA THR A 375 -16.98 27.13 8.03
C THR A 375 -17.23 27.74 6.65
N ARG A 376 -18.37 27.44 6.02
CA ARG A 376 -18.72 27.83 4.64
C ARG A 376 -18.47 29.30 4.28
N LYS A 377 -18.82 30.26 5.15
CA LYS A 377 -18.62 31.69 4.87
C LYS A 377 -17.13 32.04 4.72
N ARG A 378 -16.30 31.46 5.59
CA ARG A 378 -14.84 31.64 5.57
C ARG A 378 -14.24 30.95 4.35
N ASP A 379 -14.75 29.77 4.00
CA ASP A 379 -14.20 28.99 2.89
C ASP A 379 -14.50 29.63 1.54
N ILE A 380 -15.70 30.20 1.35
CA ILE A 380 -16.04 30.99 0.15
C ILE A 380 -15.15 32.24 0.04
N ALA A 381 -14.89 32.91 1.16
CA ALA A 381 -14.01 34.08 1.18
C ALA A 381 -12.55 33.72 0.84
N ALA A 382 -12.05 32.57 1.33
CA ALA A 382 -10.73 32.07 0.98
C ALA A 382 -10.62 31.66 -0.50
N GLU A 383 -11.64 30.98 -1.04
CA GLU A 383 -11.69 30.62 -2.46
C GLU A 383 -11.73 31.85 -3.37
N ALA A 384 -12.48 32.90 -2.97
CA ALA A 384 -12.49 34.18 -3.68
C ALA A 384 -11.15 34.93 -3.65
N LEU A 385 -10.30 34.65 -2.67
CA LEU A 385 -8.92 35.15 -2.58
C LEU A 385 -7.92 34.30 -3.39
N GLY A 386 -8.37 33.23 -4.05
CA GLY A 386 -7.52 32.34 -4.84
C GLY A 386 -6.81 31.25 -4.02
N ASP A 387 -7.16 31.05 -2.74
CA ASP A 387 -6.60 29.96 -1.94
C ASP A 387 -7.14 28.60 -2.43
N ASN A 388 -6.31 27.88 -3.19
CA ASN A 388 -6.61 26.53 -3.66
C ASN A 388 -6.32 25.47 -2.57
N GLU A 389 -7.02 25.56 -1.44
CA GLU A 389 -6.87 24.69 -0.25
C GLU A 389 -6.97 23.19 -0.62
N PHE A 390 -7.83 22.84 -1.58
CA PHE A 390 -7.95 21.46 -2.07
C PHE A 390 -6.69 20.99 -2.81
N VAL A 391 -6.11 21.81 -3.68
CA VAL A 391 -4.87 21.47 -4.40
C VAL A 391 -3.71 21.30 -3.41
N ALA A 392 -3.61 22.19 -2.42
CA ALA A 392 -2.64 22.07 -1.34
C ALA A 392 -2.84 20.78 -0.52
N ALA A 393 -4.09 20.40 -0.23
CA ALA A 393 -4.38 19.16 0.47
C ALA A 393 -4.06 17.90 -0.36
N VAL A 394 -4.27 17.94 -1.68
CA VAL A 394 -3.82 16.85 -2.58
C VAL A 394 -2.30 16.77 -2.61
N ALA A 395 -1.58 17.90 -2.64
CA ALA A 395 -0.13 17.94 -2.52
C ALA A 395 0.37 17.39 -1.17
N ALA A 396 -0.25 17.78 -0.06
CA ALA A 396 0.05 17.24 1.26
C ALA A 396 -0.21 15.74 1.35
N THR A 397 -1.27 15.24 0.72
CA THR A 397 -1.60 13.81 0.65
C THR A 397 -0.51 13.03 -0.07
N GLU A 398 -0.06 13.50 -1.24
CA GLU A 398 1.04 12.85 -1.96
C GLU A 398 2.37 12.92 -1.21
N ALA A 399 2.68 14.05 -0.58
CA ALA A 399 3.87 14.19 0.25
C ALA A 399 3.84 13.21 1.43
N ASN A 400 2.68 13.02 2.06
CA ASN A 400 2.50 12.06 3.14
C ASN A 400 2.59 10.60 2.66
N LYS A 401 2.12 10.32 1.44
CA LYS A 401 2.22 9.00 0.81
C LYS A 401 3.66 8.64 0.41
N GLY A 402 4.48 9.65 0.10
CA GLY A 402 5.86 9.48 -0.36
C GLY A 402 6.01 8.87 -1.76
N LYS A 403 4.89 8.61 -2.46
CA LYS A 403 4.81 8.12 -3.85
C LYS A 403 3.56 8.69 -4.53
N SER A 404 3.66 8.99 -5.83
CA SER A 404 2.50 9.44 -6.63
C SER A 404 1.47 8.33 -6.81
N SER A 405 0.20 8.70 -6.96
CA SER A 405 -0.93 7.77 -7.07
C SER A 405 -1.82 8.17 -8.24
N ASP A 406 -2.10 7.24 -9.14
CA ASP A 406 -2.90 7.52 -10.35
C ASP A 406 -4.34 7.98 -10.01
N ALA A 407 -4.90 7.47 -8.91
CA ALA A 407 -6.19 7.94 -8.40
C ALA A 407 -6.16 9.40 -7.89
N LEU A 408 -5.01 9.86 -7.36
CA LEU A 408 -4.82 11.25 -6.90
C LEU A 408 -4.51 12.20 -8.07
N SER A 409 -3.84 11.72 -9.13
CA SER A 409 -3.58 12.52 -10.33
C SER A 409 -4.88 12.86 -11.06
N GLY A 410 -5.84 11.94 -11.11
CA GLY A 410 -7.19 12.21 -11.62
C GLY A 410 -7.93 13.31 -10.84
N LEU A 411 -7.78 13.36 -9.52
CA LEU A 411 -8.35 14.40 -8.67
C LEU A 411 -7.74 15.78 -8.95
N ARG A 412 -6.42 15.85 -9.22
CA ARG A 412 -5.75 17.10 -9.62
C ARG A 412 -6.23 17.60 -10.98
N ALA A 413 -6.31 16.72 -11.97
CA ALA A 413 -6.76 17.07 -13.31
C ALA A 413 -8.20 17.61 -13.28
N GLY A 414 -9.08 17.00 -12.47
CA GLY A 414 -10.44 17.50 -12.25
C GLY A 414 -10.48 18.86 -11.54
N ALA A 415 -9.59 19.10 -10.57
CA ALA A 415 -9.52 20.38 -9.87
C ALA A 415 -9.02 21.53 -10.78
N ALA A 416 -8.06 21.26 -11.66
CA ALA A 416 -7.53 22.23 -12.61
C ALA A 416 -8.55 22.61 -13.71
N ALA A 417 -9.41 21.67 -14.12
CA ALA A 417 -10.46 21.93 -15.12
C ALA A 417 -11.59 22.86 -14.61
N VAL A 418 -11.84 22.88 -13.29
CA VAL A 418 -12.89 23.73 -12.68
C VAL A 418 -12.38 25.16 -12.42
N GLY A 419 -11.06 25.36 -12.26
CA GLY A 419 -10.44 26.68 -12.07
C GLY A 419 -10.19 27.48 -13.34
N ALA A 420 -10.41 26.90 -14.53
CA ALA A 420 -10.11 27.54 -15.81
C ALA A 420 -11.20 28.51 -16.32
N ASP A 421 -12.36 28.57 -15.68
CA ASP A 421 -13.50 29.40 -16.13
C ASP A 421 -13.52 30.81 -15.50
N GLN A 422 -12.55 31.15 -14.64
CA GLN A 422 -12.47 32.46 -13.97
C GLN A 422 -11.02 32.93 -13.76
N ALA A 423 -10.33 33.31 -14.83
CA ALA A 423 -9.22 34.26 -14.75
C ALA A 423 -9.12 35.07 -16.05
N PRO A 424 -8.96 36.41 -15.99
CA PRO A 424 -8.75 37.20 -17.19
C PRO A 424 -7.39 36.87 -17.80
N VAL A 425 -7.39 36.73 -19.13
CA VAL A 425 -6.18 36.56 -19.95
C VAL A 425 -5.28 37.77 -19.73
N GLN A 426 -4.25 37.62 -18.91
CA GLN A 426 -3.09 38.50 -18.91
C GLN A 426 -1.91 37.70 -19.42
N ALA A 427 -1.64 37.87 -20.71
CA ALA A 427 -0.45 37.40 -21.37
C ALA A 427 0.73 38.21 -20.82
N ASP A 428 1.56 37.60 -19.99
CA ASP A 428 2.88 38.13 -19.69
C ASP A 428 3.91 37.43 -20.58
N LEU A 429 4.47 38.22 -21.49
CA LEU A 429 5.52 37.87 -22.42
C LEU A 429 6.85 37.97 -21.69
N ALA A 430 7.37 36.85 -21.21
CA ALA A 430 8.79 36.71 -20.90
C ALA A 430 9.41 35.75 -21.92
N ALA A 431 9.99 36.35 -22.95
CA ALA A 431 10.80 35.69 -23.95
C ALA A 431 12.00 35.01 -23.28
N ASP A 432 12.13 33.70 -23.50
CA ASP A 432 13.46 33.08 -23.52
C ASP A 432 13.67 32.39 -24.86
N THR A 433 14.71 32.86 -25.50
CA THR A 433 15.08 32.69 -26.90
C THR A 433 15.45 31.23 -27.18
N ILE A 434 14.59 30.50 -27.90
CA ILE A 434 15.02 29.29 -28.61
C ILE A 434 15.45 29.71 -30.01
N ALA A 435 16.75 29.57 -30.26
CA ALA A 435 17.36 29.71 -31.56
C ALA A 435 16.63 28.83 -32.60
N THR A 436 16.07 29.50 -33.61
CA THR A 436 15.64 28.90 -34.85
C THR A 436 16.85 28.36 -35.61
N GLY A 437 17.11 27.06 -35.43
CA GLY A 437 18.02 26.28 -36.27
C GLY A 437 17.23 25.34 -37.16
N SER A 438 17.08 25.74 -38.42
CA SER A 438 16.91 24.94 -39.64
C SER A 438 15.80 23.87 -39.73
N SER A 439 14.90 24.16 -40.67
CA SER A 439 14.11 23.23 -41.47
C SER A 439 14.90 21.95 -41.86
N ALA A 440 14.67 20.87 -41.13
CA ALA A 440 14.76 19.51 -41.63
C ALA A 440 13.38 18.89 -41.45
N THR A 441 12.84 18.28 -42.50
CA THR A 441 11.56 17.55 -42.51
C THR A 441 11.45 16.66 -41.26
N ALA A 442 10.66 17.08 -40.27
CA ALA A 442 10.46 16.31 -39.04
C ALA A 442 9.79 14.98 -39.43
N LYS A 443 10.55 13.90 -39.28
CA LYS A 443 10.07 12.54 -39.56
C LYS A 443 8.83 12.27 -38.71
N GLN A 444 7.74 11.86 -39.35
CA GLN A 444 6.48 11.55 -38.67
C GLN A 444 6.71 10.41 -37.68
N VAL A 445 6.38 10.63 -36.40
CA VAL A 445 6.63 9.64 -35.34
C VAL A 445 5.62 8.49 -35.42
N ARG A 446 6.05 7.32 -35.90
CA ARG A 446 5.23 6.09 -35.94
C ARG A 446 5.81 4.95 -35.09
N SER A 447 7.11 5.00 -34.80
CA SER A 447 7.80 4.01 -33.97
C SER A 447 8.40 4.65 -32.72
N ILE A 448 7.80 4.36 -31.57
CA ILE A 448 8.25 4.81 -30.24
C ILE A 448 8.85 3.64 -29.47
N VAL A 449 10.08 3.79 -28.99
CA VAL A 449 10.78 2.72 -28.24
C VAL A 449 11.26 3.21 -26.89
N PHE A 450 10.90 2.46 -25.85
CA PHE A 450 11.48 2.59 -24.52
C PHE A 450 12.78 1.80 -24.44
N ALA A 451 13.90 2.48 -24.19
CA ALA A 451 15.20 1.85 -24.09
C ALA A 451 15.74 1.91 -22.65
N CYS A 452 16.16 0.76 -22.13
CA CYS A 452 16.91 0.63 -20.87
C CYS A 452 18.08 -0.35 -21.06
N ASP A 453 18.95 -0.50 -20.06
CA ASP A 453 20.14 -1.36 -20.18
C ASP A 453 19.82 -2.82 -20.52
N ALA A 454 18.81 -3.40 -19.85
CA ALA A 454 18.44 -4.81 -20.02
C ALA A 454 17.29 -5.03 -21.01
N GLY A 455 16.58 -3.98 -21.44
CA GLY A 455 15.37 -4.09 -22.27
C GLY A 455 14.15 -4.72 -21.59
N MET A 456 14.25 -5.13 -20.32
CA MET A 456 13.19 -5.76 -19.53
C MET A 456 13.00 -5.03 -18.20
N GLY A 457 11.76 -4.96 -17.69
CA GLY A 457 11.43 -4.31 -16.42
C GLY A 457 10.66 -3.00 -16.56
N SER A 458 11.18 -1.91 -15.98
CA SER A 458 10.49 -0.61 -15.90
C SER A 458 10.18 0.02 -17.27
N SER A 459 11.00 -0.26 -18.30
CA SER A 459 10.74 0.15 -19.69
C SER A 459 9.52 -0.54 -20.31
N ALA A 460 9.23 -1.79 -19.94
CA ALA A 460 8.05 -2.52 -20.41
C ALA A 460 6.75 -1.94 -19.81
N MET A 461 6.81 -1.51 -18.55
CA MET A 461 5.69 -0.85 -17.89
C MET A 461 5.43 0.54 -18.47
N GLY A 462 6.48 1.35 -18.68
CA GLY A 462 6.35 2.66 -19.35
C GLY A 462 5.82 2.55 -20.78
N ALA A 463 6.29 1.56 -21.54
CA ALA A 463 5.77 1.26 -22.88
C ALA A 463 4.28 0.90 -22.84
N SER A 464 3.83 0.17 -21.83
CA SER A 464 2.41 -0.18 -21.67
C SER A 464 1.55 1.04 -21.34
N VAL A 465 2.03 1.93 -20.46
CA VAL A 465 1.34 3.18 -20.11
C VAL A 465 1.20 4.10 -21.32
N LEU A 466 2.30 4.35 -22.06
CA LEU A 466 2.27 5.24 -23.23
C LEU A 466 1.44 4.63 -24.37
N ARG A 467 1.55 3.32 -24.61
CA ARG A 467 0.70 2.60 -25.60
C ARG A 467 -0.78 2.82 -25.32
N ASN A 468 -1.20 2.71 -24.06
CA ASN A 468 -2.59 2.94 -23.67
C ASN A 468 -3.02 4.40 -23.88
N LYS A 469 -2.13 5.38 -23.62
CA LYS A 469 -2.41 6.80 -23.87
C LYS A 469 -2.54 7.10 -25.37
N ILE A 470 -1.65 6.56 -26.19
CA ILE A 470 -1.64 6.72 -27.66
C ILE A 470 -2.91 6.11 -28.29
N LYS A 471 -3.29 4.89 -27.87
CA LYS A 471 -4.56 4.27 -28.29
C LYS A 471 -5.79 5.08 -27.88
N LYS A 472 -5.83 5.55 -26.63
CA LYS A 472 -6.93 6.42 -26.15
C LYS A 472 -7.01 7.76 -26.91
N ALA A 473 -5.90 8.22 -27.47
CA ALA A 473 -5.84 9.42 -28.29
C ALA A 473 -6.23 9.17 -29.76
N GLY A 474 -6.52 7.91 -30.16
CA GLY A 474 -6.99 7.55 -31.50
C GLY A 474 -5.90 7.23 -32.52
N PHE A 475 -4.65 7.02 -32.08
CA PHE A 475 -3.51 6.75 -32.96
C PHE A 475 -3.07 5.28 -32.89
N ASP A 476 -3.88 4.37 -33.42
CA ASP A 476 -3.61 2.92 -33.39
C ASP A 476 -2.48 2.48 -34.33
N ASP A 477 -2.11 3.34 -35.28
CA ASP A 477 -1.02 3.14 -36.25
C ASP A 477 0.37 3.43 -35.67
N VAL A 478 0.45 4.03 -34.47
CA VAL A 478 1.70 4.33 -33.78
C VAL A 478 2.11 3.15 -32.88
N SER A 479 3.23 2.53 -33.24
CA SER A 479 3.80 1.42 -32.48
C SER A 479 4.60 1.92 -31.27
N VAL A 480 4.36 1.30 -30.10
CA VAL A 480 5.10 1.58 -28.86
C VAL A 480 5.73 0.27 -28.39
N THR A 481 7.05 0.18 -28.25
CA THR A 481 7.72 -1.07 -27.79
C THR A 481 8.81 -0.75 -26.77
N ASN A 482 9.43 -1.80 -26.21
CA ASN A 482 10.61 -1.68 -25.37
C ASN A 482 11.74 -2.54 -25.95
N LYS A 483 12.97 -2.03 -25.90
CA LYS A 483 14.18 -2.74 -26.31
C LYS A 483 15.31 -2.45 -25.32
N ALA A 484 16.35 -3.29 -25.32
CA ALA A 484 17.61 -2.91 -24.69
C ALA A 484 18.29 -1.82 -25.52
N ILE A 485 19.02 -0.89 -24.90
CA ILE A 485 19.83 0.11 -25.63
C ILE A 485 20.81 -0.60 -26.58
N ALA A 486 21.29 -1.78 -26.17
CA ALA A 486 22.13 -2.66 -26.97
C ALA A 486 21.46 -3.18 -28.28
N ASN A 487 20.16 -2.99 -28.45
CA ASN A 487 19.36 -3.50 -29.56
C ASN A 487 18.64 -2.40 -30.36
N LEU A 488 18.95 -1.11 -30.11
CA LEU A 488 18.47 -0.03 -30.98
C LEU A 488 19.13 -0.17 -32.35
N ASP A 489 18.35 -0.11 -33.42
CA ASP A 489 18.78 -0.40 -34.80
C ASP A 489 18.64 0.80 -35.74
N GLY A 490 18.12 1.94 -35.24
CA GLY A 490 17.97 3.18 -36.00
C GLY A 490 16.66 3.25 -36.79
N SER A 491 15.81 2.23 -36.71
CA SER A 491 14.45 2.26 -37.28
C SER A 491 13.47 3.08 -36.43
N GLU A 492 13.85 3.42 -35.20
CA GLU A 492 13.03 4.15 -34.23
C GLU A 492 12.91 5.64 -34.58
N ASP A 493 11.70 6.20 -34.50
CA ASP A 493 11.48 7.63 -34.72
C ASP A 493 11.62 8.43 -33.42
N LEU A 494 11.22 7.83 -32.29
CA LEU A 494 11.33 8.43 -30.96
C LEU A 494 11.79 7.39 -29.93
N VAL A 495 12.84 7.73 -29.18
CA VAL A 495 13.42 6.89 -28.12
C VAL A 495 13.21 7.55 -26.76
N ILE A 496 12.68 6.79 -25.81
CA ILE A 496 12.45 7.22 -24.43
C ILE A 496 13.38 6.46 -23.49
N THR A 497 14.19 7.18 -22.73
CA THR A 497 15.14 6.60 -21.76
C THR A 497 15.10 7.31 -20.42
N GLN A 498 15.68 6.68 -19.39
CA GLN A 498 16.02 7.43 -18.17
C GLN A 498 17.09 8.49 -18.47
N GLN A 499 17.09 9.60 -17.73
CA GLN A 499 18.01 10.72 -17.95
C GLN A 499 19.47 10.25 -18.07
N GLN A 500 19.91 9.35 -17.18
CA GLN A 500 21.27 8.79 -17.12
C GLN A 500 21.66 7.94 -18.34
N LEU A 501 20.69 7.47 -19.11
CA LEU A 501 20.88 6.58 -20.26
C LEU A 501 20.69 7.29 -21.61
N THR A 502 20.24 8.55 -21.59
CA THR A 502 19.86 9.31 -22.79
C THR A 502 21.04 9.55 -23.72
N ASP A 503 22.19 9.92 -23.19
CA ASP A 503 23.38 10.18 -24.00
C ASP A 503 23.88 8.91 -24.69
N ARG A 504 23.76 7.76 -24.02
CA ARG A 504 24.12 6.46 -24.59
C ARG A 504 23.16 6.03 -25.71
N ALA A 505 21.87 6.35 -25.58
CA ALA A 505 20.90 6.12 -26.65
C ALA A 505 21.14 7.07 -27.84
N ARG A 506 21.42 8.36 -27.58
CA ARG A 506 21.75 9.37 -28.61
C ARG A 506 22.97 8.98 -29.44
N ALA A 507 24.01 8.45 -28.80
CA ALA A 507 25.20 7.97 -29.50
C ALA A 507 24.91 6.84 -30.51
N ARG A 508 23.82 6.09 -30.32
CA ARG A 508 23.47 4.94 -31.13
C ARG A 508 22.42 5.24 -32.20
N THR A 509 21.44 6.08 -31.88
CA THR A 509 20.38 6.50 -32.82
C THR A 509 20.33 8.04 -32.87
N PRO A 510 21.32 8.71 -33.47
CA PRO A 510 21.41 10.17 -33.45
C PRO A 510 20.27 10.86 -34.20
N GLU A 511 19.71 10.19 -35.20
CA GLU A 511 18.61 10.69 -36.04
C GLU A 511 17.22 10.56 -35.40
N ALA A 512 17.09 9.80 -34.30
CA ALA A 512 15.83 9.62 -33.60
C ALA A 512 15.57 10.78 -32.63
N MET A 513 14.30 11.09 -32.36
CA MET A 513 13.94 12.05 -31.31
C MET A 513 14.15 11.42 -29.93
N HIS A 514 14.90 12.08 -29.03
CA HIS A 514 15.18 11.54 -27.70
C HIS A 514 14.41 12.29 -26.62
N VAL A 515 13.67 11.55 -25.80
CA VAL A 515 12.94 12.06 -24.65
C VAL A 515 13.49 11.41 -23.38
N SER A 516 14.04 12.23 -22.48
CA SER A 516 14.49 11.77 -21.17
C SER A 516 13.35 11.83 -20.14
N VAL A 517 13.26 10.80 -19.31
CA VAL A 517 12.34 10.75 -18.16
C VAL A 517 13.09 10.40 -16.88
N ASP A 518 12.58 10.87 -15.73
CA ASP A 518 13.17 10.51 -14.43
C ASP A 518 12.77 9.10 -13.99
N ASN A 519 11.54 8.68 -14.34
CA ASN A 519 11.00 7.36 -14.05
C ASN A 519 10.04 6.92 -15.17
N PHE A 520 10.04 5.63 -15.50
CA PHE A 520 9.19 5.06 -16.54
C PHE A 520 7.72 4.86 -16.13
N MET A 521 7.42 4.87 -14.83
CA MET A 521 6.05 4.61 -14.38
C MET A 521 5.14 5.82 -14.52
N ASN A 522 5.67 7.02 -14.24
CA ASN A 522 4.89 8.26 -14.20
C ASN A 522 5.76 9.44 -14.61
N SER A 523 5.68 9.85 -15.88
CA SER A 523 6.35 11.05 -16.37
C SER A 523 5.36 11.96 -17.11
N PRO A 524 5.30 13.26 -16.77
CA PRO A 524 4.48 14.23 -17.52
C PRO A 524 4.92 14.36 -18.98
N LYS A 525 6.16 13.96 -19.29
CA LYS A 525 6.71 13.86 -20.64
C LYS A 525 5.87 12.98 -21.56
N TYR A 526 5.10 12.02 -21.04
CA TYR A 526 4.24 11.18 -21.88
C TYR A 526 3.10 11.96 -22.53
N ASP A 527 2.57 12.96 -21.84
CA ASP A 527 1.54 13.82 -22.41
C ASP A 527 2.14 14.76 -23.47
N GLU A 528 3.40 15.18 -23.30
CA GLU A 528 4.17 15.88 -24.34
C GLU A 528 4.37 14.98 -25.58
N VAL A 529 4.74 13.71 -25.41
CA VAL A 529 4.90 12.76 -26.53
C VAL A 529 3.57 12.54 -27.27
N VAL A 530 2.46 12.40 -26.54
CA VAL A 530 1.13 12.28 -27.16
C VAL A 530 0.77 13.56 -27.93
N ALA A 531 1.13 14.75 -27.41
CA ALA A 531 0.91 16.01 -28.11
C ALA A 531 1.76 16.14 -29.39
N ILE A 532 3.00 15.65 -29.38
CA ILE A 532 3.87 15.57 -30.57
C ILE A 532 3.27 14.64 -31.63
N VAL A 533 2.81 13.46 -31.22
CA VAL A 533 2.14 12.54 -32.15
C VAL A 533 0.88 13.19 -32.74
N ARG A 534 0.08 13.84 -31.91
CA ARG A 534 -1.14 14.55 -32.33
C ARG A 534 -0.88 15.71 -33.28
N SER A 535 0.19 16.48 -33.09
CA SER A 535 0.52 17.60 -33.99
C SER A 535 1.01 17.13 -35.35
N GLN A 536 1.53 15.90 -35.43
CA GLN A 536 2.04 15.29 -36.67
C GLN A 536 1.03 14.41 -37.41
N HIS A 537 -0.06 14.00 -36.76
CA HIS A 537 -1.13 13.17 -37.33
C HIS A 537 -2.45 13.94 -37.31
N PRO A 538 -2.73 14.79 -38.32
CA PRO A 538 -4.04 15.44 -38.43
C PRO A 538 -5.13 14.37 -38.54
N ALA A 539 -6.21 14.55 -37.76
CA ALA A 539 -7.32 13.60 -37.69
C ALA A 539 -7.88 13.32 -39.10
N GLN A 540 -7.92 12.05 -39.48
CA GLN A 540 -8.79 11.60 -40.58
C GLN A 540 -10.22 11.75 -40.06
N GLY A 541 -10.97 12.67 -40.67
CA GLY A 541 -12.35 13.00 -40.29
C GLY A 541 -13.32 11.84 -40.45
#